data_AF-A0AAN9HUQ1-F1
#
_entry.id   AF-A0AAN9HUQ1-F1
#
_cell.length_a   1.000
_cell.length_b   1.000
_cell.length_c   1.000
_cell.angle_alpha   90.00
_cell.angle_beta   90.00
_cell.angle_gamma   90.00
#
_symmetry.space_group_name_H-M   'P 1'
#
loop_
_entity.id
_entity.type
_entity.pdbx_description
1 polymer ?
#
loop_
_entity_poly.entity_id
_entity_poly.type
_entity_poly.pdbx_seq_one_letter_code
_entity_poly.pdbx_strand_id
1 'polypeptide(L)'
;MHLLMMEMHLRTKKEGAWENYHEDCDSRKERDASINIEDWRDESNAQVKLEIWEDVQAIWNVDETHKHYVLGKAGIALNKFRYRLTKRIRNGCVDHPPKLYADLIDQEEWDEFVARVTTTLFLEISAANRERALQADCPSRISRKGYAKLEQEILLETKSEEVSLPRHTLYRKAHLDKTGNTNNEKARENFLQIVGLI
;
A
#
# COMPACT_ATOMS: atom_id res chain seq x y z
N MET A 1 2.50 16.54 -0.98
CA MET A 1 1.06 16.47 -0.65
C MET A 1 0.18 16.14 -1.87
N HIS A 2 0.64 16.41 -3.10
CA HIS A 2 -0.09 16.15 -4.35
C HIS A 2 -0.45 14.65 -4.57
N LEU A 3 0.34 13.70 -4.06
CA LEU A 3 0.09 12.25 -4.21
C LEU A 3 -0.94 11.67 -3.21
N LEU A 4 -1.01 12.24 -2.00
CA LEU A 4 -2.10 11.97 -1.06
C LEU A 4 -3.40 12.59 -1.58
N MET A 5 -3.29 13.81 -2.13
CA MET A 5 -4.36 14.48 -2.84
C MET A 5 -4.87 13.66 -4.03
N MET A 6 -4.00 13.12 -4.90
CA MET A 6 -4.40 12.27 -6.04
C MET A 6 -5.07 10.94 -5.63
N GLU A 7 -4.63 10.27 -4.56
CA GLU A 7 -5.32 9.06 -4.06
C GLU A 7 -6.68 9.40 -3.42
N MET A 8 -6.84 10.59 -2.82
CA MET A 8 -8.13 11.12 -2.36
C MET A 8 -9.03 11.59 -3.52
N HIS A 9 -8.43 12.17 -4.58
CA HIS A 9 -9.05 12.69 -5.81
C HIS A 9 -9.82 11.62 -6.59
N LEU A 10 -9.38 10.36 -6.51
CA LEU A 10 -10.06 9.22 -7.14
C LEU A 10 -11.31 8.75 -6.37
N ARG A 11 -11.53 9.25 -5.14
CA ARG A 11 -12.65 8.84 -4.28
C ARG A 11 -13.78 9.87 -4.20
N THR A 12 -13.52 11.12 -4.56
CA THR A 12 -14.43 12.27 -4.42
C THR A 12 -14.99 12.81 -5.73
N LYS A 13 -14.90 12.03 -6.81
CA LYS A 13 -15.28 12.35 -8.21
C LYS A 13 -16.77 12.68 -8.47
N LYS A 14 -17.51 13.19 -7.48
CA LYS A 14 -18.95 13.42 -7.59
C LYS A 14 -19.39 14.89 -7.66
N GLU A 15 -18.55 15.88 -7.39
CA GLU A 15 -19.03 17.28 -7.37
C GLU A 15 -18.05 18.22 -8.09
N GLY A 16 -18.53 18.77 -9.22
CA GLY A 16 -17.76 19.52 -10.22
C GLY A 16 -17.52 20.98 -9.86
N ALA A 17 -16.54 21.22 -8.97
CA ALA A 17 -16.15 22.57 -8.57
C ALA A 17 -14.61 22.73 -8.54
N TRP A 18 -13.93 22.63 -9.68
CA TRP A 18 -12.45 22.70 -9.70
C TRP A 18 -11.80 23.45 -10.87
N GLU A 19 -12.53 24.22 -11.68
CA GLU A 19 -11.89 24.97 -12.79
C GLU A 19 -10.96 26.11 -12.30
N ASN A 20 -11.06 26.56 -11.04
CA ASN A 20 -10.24 27.65 -10.50
C ASN A 20 -9.13 27.21 -9.52
N TYR A 21 -8.93 25.91 -9.31
CA TYR A 21 -7.99 25.42 -8.28
C TYR A 21 -6.59 25.07 -8.80
N HIS A 22 -6.43 25.04 -10.12
CA HIS A 22 -5.18 24.68 -10.76
C HIS A 22 -4.14 25.80 -10.76
N GLU A 23 -4.56 27.07 -10.62
CA GLU A 23 -3.66 28.23 -10.72
C GLU A 23 -3.08 28.68 -9.36
N ASP A 24 -3.79 28.49 -8.25
CA ASP A 24 -3.31 28.96 -6.93
C ASP A 24 -2.36 27.97 -6.23
N CYS A 25 -2.46 26.66 -6.51
CA CYS A 25 -1.54 25.66 -5.94
C CYS A 25 -0.15 25.63 -6.61
N ASP A 26 -0.01 26.16 -7.83
CA ASP A 26 1.26 26.16 -8.59
C ASP A 26 2.28 27.19 -8.07
N SER A 27 1.88 28.10 -7.17
CA SER A 27 2.74 29.18 -6.67
C SER A 27 3.42 28.88 -5.34
N ARG A 28 3.01 27.82 -4.62
CA ARG A 28 3.66 27.43 -3.35
C ARG A 28 4.65 26.31 -3.55
N LYS A 29 5.93 26.69 -3.49
CA LYS A 29 7.07 25.79 -3.29
C LYS A 29 7.06 25.19 -1.87
N GLU A 30 5.96 24.56 -1.48
CA GLU A 30 5.88 23.74 -0.27
C GLU A 30 6.72 22.49 -0.55
N ARG A 31 7.88 22.40 0.12
CA ARG A 31 8.86 21.33 -0.06
C ARG A 31 8.24 20.02 0.39
N ASP A 32 7.76 19.24 -0.58
CA ASP A 32 7.26 17.90 -0.33
C ASP A 32 8.35 17.04 0.33
N ALA A 33 7.93 16.14 1.22
CA ALA A 33 8.82 15.20 1.91
C ALA A 33 9.80 14.53 0.94
N SER A 34 11.10 14.69 1.21
CA SER A 34 12.15 14.19 0.35
C SER A 34 11.97 12.70 0.01
N ILE A 35 12.21 12.35 -1.25
CA ILE A 35 12.21 10.96 -1.73
C ILE A 35 13.33 10.13 -1.08
N ASN A 36 14.28 10.76 -0.39
CA ASN A 36 15.40 10.12 0.29
C ASN A 36 15.19 9.85 1.78
N ILE A 37 14.09 10.31 2.41
CA ILE A 37 13.71 9.94 3.80
C ILE A 37 13.66 8.42 4.00
N GLU A 38 14.67 7.76 4.54
CA GLU A 38 14.71 6.29 4.50
C GLU A 38 13.60 5.62 5.32
N ASP A 39 13.50 5.99 6.60
CA ASP A 39 12.50 5.49 7.52
C ASP A 39 11.53 6.59 7.95
N TRP A 40 10.27 6.46 7.52
CA TRP A 40 9.21 7.35 7.96
C TRP A 40 8.99 7.33 9.48
N ARG A 41 9.47 6.32 10.20
CA ARG A 41 9.33 6.24 11.66
C ARG A 41 10.42 7.01 12.38
N ASP A 42 11.50 7.36 11.71
CA ASP A 42 12.60 8.11 12.31
C ASP A 42 12.12 9.49 12.79
N GLU A 43 12.60 9.86 13.98
CA GLU A 43 12.35 11.13 14.65
C GLU A 43 13.04 12.29 13.95
N SER A 44 14.13 12.03 13.22
CA SER A 44 14.80 13.03 12.38
C SER A 44 13.85 13.68 11.35
N ASN A 45 12.77 12.97 10.99
CA ASN A 45 11.74 13.43 10.05
C ASN A 45 10.56 14.15 10.74
N ALA A 46 10.67 14.49 12.02
CA ALA A 46 9.60 15.14 12.78
C ALA A 46 9.17 16.48 12.16
N GLN A 47 10.13 17.27 11.66
CA GLN A 47 9.83 18.56 11.04
C GLN A 47 8.99 18.40 9.77
N VAL A 48 9.39 17.50 8.87
CA VAL A 48 8.64 17.20 7.63
C VAL A 48 7.23 16.67 7.94
N LYS A 49 7.09 15.85 8.98
CA LYS A 49 5.78 15.38 9.45
C LYS A 49 4.91 16.51 9.99
N LEU A 50 5.51 17.47 10.70
CA LEU A 50 4.80 18.64 11.21
C LEU A 50 4.31 19.52 10.07
N GLU A 51 5.15 19.81 9.09
CA GLU A 51 4.79 20.58 7.89
C GLU A 51 3.62 19.93 7.14
N ILE A 52 3.69 18.62 6.87
CA ILE A 52 2.58 17.87 6.26
C ILE A 52 1.30 17.96 7.10
N TRP A 53 1.41 17.95 8.43
CA TRP A 53 0.25 18.06 9.30
C TRP A 53 -0.37 19.46 9.25
N GLU A 54 0.45 20.50 9.30
CA GLU A 54 0.03 21.90 9.21
C GLU A 54 -0.65 22.19 7.87
N ASP A 55 -0.10 21.69 6.75
CA ASP A 55 -0.71 21.83 5.43
C ASP A 55 -2.08 21.15 5.35
N VAL A 56 -2.20 19.95 5.93
CA VAL A 56 -3.48 19.24 6.02
C VAL A 56 -4.49 20.03 6.85
N GLN A 57 -4.08 20.59 7.98
CA GLN A 57 -4.96 21.41 8.82
C GLN A 57 -5.37 22.73 8.14
N ALA A 58 -4.48 23.31 7.33
CA ALA A 58 -4.77 24.53 6.59
C ALA A 58 -5.84 24.31 5.50
N ILE A 59 -5.87 23.13 4.88
CA ILE A 59 -6.84 22.81 3.81
C ILE A 59 -8.12 22.19 4.38
N TRP A 60 -8.00 21.37 5.43
CA TRP A 60 -9.11 20.63 6.00
C TRP A 60 -9.21 20.86 7.50
N ASN A 61 -10.43 21.07 8.00
CA ASN A 61 -10.70 21.14 9.44
C ASN A 61 -10.62 19.73 10.07
N VAL A 62 -9.40 19.28 10.39
CA VAL A 62 -9.11 17.96 10.97
C VAL A 62 -8.64 18.10 12.41
N ASP A 63 -9.27 17.35 13.32
CA ASP A 63 -8.91 17.33 14.73
C ASP A 63 -7.55 16.63 15.00
N GLU A 64 -6.83 17.09 16.02
CA GLU A 64 -5.50 16.59 16.40
C GLU A 64 -5.49 15.08 16.72
N THR A 65 -6.62 14.52 17.18
CA THR A 65 -6.76 13.06 17.41
C THR A 65 -6.50 12.22 16.15
N HIS A 66 -6.68 12.79 14.96
CA HIS A 66 -6.45 12.12 13.69
C HIS A 66 -5.04 12.30 13.13
N LYS A 67 -4.17 13.10 13.76
CA LYS A 67 -2.80 13.37 13.30
C LYS A 67 -2.00 12.11 13.01
N HIS A 68 -1.98 11.18 13.96
CA HIS A 68 -1.27 9.91 13.79
C HIS A 68 -1.78 9.11 12.58
N TYR A 69 -3.10 9.10 12.35
CA TYR A 69 -3.69 8.44 11.20
C TYR A 69 -3.26 9.10 9.88
N VAL A 70 -3.35 10.43 9.80
CA VAL A 70 -2.97 11.21 8.61
C VAL A 70 -1.49 11.00 8.27
N LEU A 71 -0.60 11.15 9.26
CA LEU A 71 0.84 10.93 9.06
C LEU A 71 1.14 9.47 8.68
N GLY A 72 0.39 8.51 9.22
CA GLY A 72 0.48 7.11 8.79
C GLY A 72 0.11 6.92 7.32
N LYS A 73 -0.93 7.63 6.83
CA LYS A 73 -1.29 7.61 5.41
C LYS A 73 -0.24 8.30 4.54
N ALA A 74 0.34 9.40 4.98
CA ALA A 74 1.43 10.08 4.28
C ALA A 74 2.63 9.16 4.07
N GLY A 75 3.08 8.45 5.12
CA GLY A 75 4.16 7.47 5.00
C GLY A 75 3.85 6.33 4.02
N ILE A 76 2.61 5.81 4.02
CA ILE A 76 2.18 4.79 3.04
C ILE A 76 2.22 5.35 1.61
N ALA A 77 1.76 6.58 1.41
CA ALA A 77 1.77 7.23 0.09
C ALA A 77 3.21 7.44 -0.43
N LEU A 78 4.12 7.91 0.44
CA LEU A 78 5.55 8.05 0.13
C LEU A 78 6.18 6.72 -0.27
N ASN A 79 5.90 5.64 0.47
CA ASN A 79 6.41 4.30 0.14
C ASN A 79 5.87 3.79 -1.21
N LYS A 80 4.59 3.99 -1.51
CA LYS A 80 4.01 3.66 -2.82
C LYS A 80 4.65 4.47 -3.94
N PHE A 81 4.92 5.74 -3.70
CA PHE A 81 5.56 6.63 -4.66
C PHE A 81 6.95 6.13 -5.02
N ARG A 82 7.79 5.89 -4.01
CA ARG A 82 9.14 5.33 -4.19
C ARG A 82 9.12 3.98 -4.90
N TYR A 83 8.19 3.09 -4.53
CA TYR A 83 8.03 1.81 -5.23
C TYR A 83 7.81 2.00 -6.74
N ARG A 84 6.99 2.97 -7.15
CA ARG A 84 6.77 3.29 -8.57
C ARG A 84 8.03 3.82 -9.24
N LEU A 85 8.80 4.67 -8.55
CA LEU A 85 10.08 5.19 -9.06
C LEU A 85 11.13 4.08 -9.20
N THR A 86 11.34 3.27 -8.15
CA THR A 86 12.24 2.11 -8.19
C THR A 86 11.88 1.13 -9.32
N LYS A 87 10.58 0.89 -9.55
CA LYS A 87 10.13 0.05 -10.66
C LYS A 87 10.50 0.65 -12.02
N ARG A 88 10.44 1.97 -12.19
CA ARG A 88 10.86 2.65 -13.42
C ARG A 88 12.37 2.58 -13.63
N ILE A 89 13.14 2.81 -12.58
CA ILE A 89 14.61 2.71 -12.59
C ILE A 89 15.05 1.32 -13.04
N ARG A 90 14.44 0.27 -12.47
CA ARG A 90 14.71 -1.13 -12.88
C ARG A 90 14.37 -1.44 -14.34
N ASN A 91 13.47 -0.67 -14.95
CA ASN A 91 13.09 -0.82 -16.35
C ASN A 91 13.95 0.03 -17.30
N GLY A 92 15.02 0.67 -16.81
CA GLY A 92 15.99 1.41 -17.62
C GLY A 92 15.77 2.92 -17.73
N CYS A 93 14.88 3.52 -16.93
CA CYS A 93 14.70 4.97 -16.89
C CYS A 93 15.48 5.58 -15.69
N VAL A 94 16.71 6.03 -15.92
CA VAL A 94 17.65 6.45 -14.84
C VAL A 94 18.14 7.89 -14.92
N ASP A 95 18.22 8.50 -16.10
CA ASP A 95 18.99 9.75 -16.25
C ASP A 95 18.32 10.96 -15.58
N HIS A 96 16.99 11.01 -15.57
CA HIS A 96 16.25 12.16 -15.05
C HIS A 96 15.01 11.72 -14.26
N PRO A 97 14.57 12.54 -13.28
CA PRO A 97 13.29 12.34 -12.64
C PRO A 97 12.18 12.33 -13.72
N PRO A 98 11.12 11.54 -13.53
CA PRO A 98 10.03 11.54 -14.50
C PRO A 98 9.43 12.93 -14.67
N LYS A 99 9.14 13.35 -15.90
CA LYS A 99 8.59 14.68 -16.23
C LYS A 99 7.43 15.15 -15.33
N LEU A 100 6.58 14.23 -14.90
CA LEU A 100 5.43 14.50 -14.00
C LEU A 100 5.86 15.03 -12.61
N TYR A 101 7.09 14.78 -12.20
CA TYR A 101 7.62 15.12 -10.87
C TYR A 101 8.89 15.96 -10.97
N ALA A 102 9.18 16.53 -12.14
CA ALA A 102 10.39 17.32 -12.37
C ALA A 102 10.43 18.58 -11.50
N ASP A 103 9.26 19.15 -11.18
CA ASP A 103 9.14 20.33 -10.30
C ASP A 103 9.20 19.96 -8.80
N LEU A 104 9.14 18.67 -8.47
CA LEU A 104 9.07 18.16 -7.11
C LEU A 104 10.35 17.46 -6.64
N ILE A 105 11.18 16.99 -7.58
CA ILE A 105 12.39 16.23 -7.30
C ILE A 105 13.53 16.90 -8.05
N ASP A 106 14.46 17.47 -7.30
CA ASP A 106 15.68 18.03 -7.87
C ASP A 106 16.58 16.91 -8.41
N GLN A 107 17.41 17.23 -9.40
CA GLN A 107 18.29 16.24 -10.03
C GLN A 107 19.27 15.62 -9.00
N GLU A 108 19.78 16.40 -8.05
CA GLU A 108 20.65 15.89 -6.98
C GLU A 108 19.94 14.85 -6.12
N GLU A 109 18.70 15.14 -5.72
CA GLU A 109 17.88 14.23 -4.93
C GLU A 109 17.54 12.95 -5.71
N TRP A 110 17.28 13.09 -7.01
CA TRP A 110 17.07 11.97 -7.92
C TRP A 110 18.31 11.09 -8.04
N ASP A 111 19.49 11.66 -8.20
CA ASP A 111 20.74 10.92 -8.36
C ASP A 111 21.08 10.14 -7.08
N GLU A 112 20.89 10.74 -5.90
CA GLU A 112 21.02 10.07 -4.61
C GLU A 112 20.02 8.90 -4.49
N PHE A 113 18.77 9.10 -4.90
CA PHE A 113 17.76 8.05 -4.90
C PHE A 113 18.14 6.89 -5.83
N VAL A 114 18.60 7.20 -7.05
CA VAL A 114 19.03 6.21 -8.05
C VAL A 114 20.22 5.41 -7.52
N ALA A 115 21.24 6.07 -6.98
CA ALA A 115 22.43 5.42 -6.41
C ALA A 115 22.03 4.43 -5.30
N ARG A 116 21.11 4.84 -4.42
CA ARG A 116 20.62 3.99 -3.33
C ARG A 116 19.87 2.76 -3.84
N VAL A 117 18.92 2.93 -4.77
CA VAL A 117 18.10 1.80 -5.26
C VAL A 117 18.84 0.87 -6.23
N THR A 118 19.97 1.31 -6.78
CA THR A 118 20.85 0.50 -7.65
C THR A 118 21.97 -0.21 -6.88
N THR A 119 22.16 0.12 -5.60
CA THR A 119 23.15 -0.56 -4.73
C THR A 119 22.84 -2.05 -4.58
N THR A 120 23.89 -2.87 -4.57
CA THR A 120 23.81 -4.34 -4.44
C THR A 120 23.00 -4.77 -3.21
N LEU A 121 23.28 -4.17 -2.04
CA LEU A 121 22.56 -4.44 -0.79
C LEU A 121 21.04 -4.26 -0.94
N PHE A 122 20.61 -3.19 -1.61
CA PHE A 122 19.18 -2.94 -1.85
C PHE A 122 18.55 -4.01 -2.75
N LEU A 123 19.27 -4.42 -3.80
CA LEU A 123 18.81 -5.46 -4.72
C LEU A 123 18.70 -6.82 -4.04
N GLU A 124 19.66 -7.18 -3.19
CA GLU A 124 19.67 -8.41 -2.39
C GLU A 124 18.50 -8.43 -1.39
N ILE A 125 18.33 -7.37 -0.60
CA ILE A 125 17.20 -7.25 0.33
C ILE A 125 15.87 -7.33 -0.43
N SER A 126 15.77 -6.66 -1.58
CA SER A 126 14.57 -6.71 -2.42
C SER A 126 14.31 -8.10 -3.00
N ALA A 127 15.35 -8.85 -3.38
CA ALA A 127 15.23 -10.23 -3.84
C ALA A 127 14.77 -11.15 -2.70
N ALA A 128 15.42 -11.09 -1.54
CA ALA A 128 15.05 -11.88 -0.36
C ALA A 128 13.61 -11.60 0.12
N ASN A 129 13.17 -10.34 0.08
CA ASN A 129 11.78 -9.98 0.39
C ASN A 129 10.78 -10.59 -0.61
N ARG A 130 11.12 -10.63 -1.90
CA ARG A 130 10.26 -11.26 -2.93
C ARG A 130 10.19 -12.77 -2.73
N GLU A 131 11.32 -13.41 -2.45
CA GLU A 131 11.36 -14.84 -2.17
C GLU A 131 10.53 -15.21 -0.95
N ARG A 132 10.68 -14.47 0.17
CA ARG A 132 9.84 -14.63 1.36
C ARG A 132 8.34 -14.48 1.06
N ALA A 133 7.97 -13.53 0.20
CA ALA A 133 6.57 -13.35 -0.19
C ALA A 133 6.03 -14.50 -1.05
N LEU A 134 6.87 -15.15 -1.86
CA LEU A 134 6.50 -16.32 -2.66
C LEU A 134 6.40 -17.60 -1.79
N GLN A 135 7.27 -17.73 -0.80
CA GLN A 135 7.35 -18.89 0.12
C GLN A 135 6.41 -18.76 1.33
N ALA A 136 5.29 -18.05 1.20
CA ALA A 136 4.35 -17.92 2.30
C ALA A 136 3.76 -19.29 2.68
N ASP A 137 3.86 -19.65 3.96
CA ASP A 137 3.50 -20.96 4.52
C ASP A 137 2.08 -21.43 4.18
N CYS A 138 1.10 -20.53 4.13
CA CYS A 138 -0.30 -20.84 3.85
C CYS A 138 -0.94 -19.65 3.11
N PRO A 139 -0.79 -19.52 1.78
CA PRO A 139 -1.34 -18.41 1.04
C PRO A 139 -2.87 -18.54 1.00
N SER A 140 -3.57 -17.47 1.38
CA SER A 140 -5.02 -17.36 1.26
C SER A 140 -5.42 -17.11 -0.19
N ARG A 141 -6.49 -17.77 -0.65
CA ARG A 141 -7.02 -17.64 -2.02
C ARG A 141 -8.28 -16.77 -2.10
N ILE A 142 -8.71 -16.16 -0.98
CA ILE A 142 -9.94 -15.34 -0.93
C ILE A 142 -9.79 -13.97 -1.60
N SER A 143 -8.56 -13.58 -1.95
CA SER A 143 -8.26 -12.30 -2.59
C SER A 143 -8.91 -11.13 -1.80
N ARG A 144 -9.51 -10.16 -2.51
CA ARG A 144 -10.21 -9.00 -1.93
C ARG A 144 -11.60 -9.31 -1.37
N LYS A 145 -12.06 -10.56 -1.43
CA LYS A 145 -13.40 -10.95 -0.99
C LYS A 145 -13.55 -10.81 0.52
N GLY A 146 -12.53 -11.24 1.28
CA GLY A 146 -12.63 -11.34 2.73
C GLY A 146 -13.48 -12.53 3.17
N TYR A 147 -13.39 -12.90 4.45
CA TYR A 147 -14.15 -14.04 4.99
C TYR A 147 -15.66 -13.78 5.02
N ALA A 148 -16.08 -12.54 5.27
CA ALA A 148 -17.51 -12.18 5.34
C ALA A 148 -18.24 -12.42 4.01
N LYS A 149 -17.65 -12.03 2.87
CA LYS A 149 -18.25 -12.29 1.56
C LYS A 149 -18.09 -13.75 1.11
N LEU A 150 -17.04 -14.44 1.57
CA LEU A 150 -16.87 -15.88 1.32
C LEU A 150 -17.97 -16.67 2.02
N GLU A 151 -18.27 -16.33 3.28
CA GLU A 151 -19.35 -16.93 4.06
C GLU A 151 -20.71 -16.74 3.40
N GLN A 152 -21.04 -15.51 2.98
CA GLN A 152 -22.27 -15.21 2.26
C GLN A 152 -22.42 -16.03 0.97
N GLU A 153 -21.35 -16.19 0.19
CA GLU A 153 -21.37 -17.02 -1.02
C GLU A 153 -21.65 -18.48 -0.69
N ILE A 154 -20.98 -19.04 0.33
CA ILE A 154 -21.19 -20.44 0.71
C ILE A 154 -22.62 -20.65 1.19
N LEU A 155 -23.17 -19.75 2.02
CA LEU A 155 -24.55 -19.85 2.49
C LEU A 155 -25.56 -19.80 1.34
N LEU A 156 -25.33 -18.91 0.36
CA LEU A 156 -26.16 -18.80 -0.85
C LEU A 156 -26.06 -20.04 -1.75
N GLU A 157 -24.85 -20.57 -1.98
CA GLU A 157 -24.61 -21.76 -2.80
C GLU A 157 -25.24 -23.01 -2.17
N THR A 158 -25.11 -23.16 -0.85
CA THR A 158 -25.60 -24.34 -0.12
C THR A 158 -27.08 -24.22 0.24
N LYS A 159 -27.72 -23.07 -0.03
CA LYS A 159 -29.08 -22.72 0.42
C LYS A 159 -29.31 -23.03 1.91
N SER A 160 -28.28 -22.79 2.71
CA SER A 160 -28.33 -23.07 4.14
C SER A 160 -29.23 -22.04 4.83
N GLU A 161 -30.07 -22.50 5.75
CA GLU A 161 -30.84 -21.64 6.65
C GLU A 161 -29.98 -21.12 7.82
N GLU A 162 -28.73 -21.59 7.93
CA GLU A 162 -27.79 -21.12 8.95
C GLU A 162 -27.40 -19.65 8.75
N VAL A 163 -27.31 -18.93 9.87
CA VAL A 163 -26.92 -17.52 9.89
C VAL A 163 -25.41 -17.34 9.72
N SER A 164 -24.60 -18.33 10.12
CA SER A 164 -23.13 -18.25 10.08
C SER A 164 -22.48 -19.63 10.06
N LEU A 165 -21.35 -19.75 9.37
CA LEU A 165 -20.59 -20.97 9.21
C LEU A 165 -19.49 -21.10 10.26
N PRO A 166 -19.13 -22.34 10.69
CA PRO A 166 -17.98 -22.56 11.54
C PRO A 166 -16.68 -22.01 10.92
N ARG A 167 -15.87 -21.34 11.74
CA ARG A 167 -14.64 -20.67 11.29
C ARG A 167 -13.65 -21.60 10.59
N HIS A 168 -13.55 -22.85 11.02
CA HIS A 168 -12.67 -23.84 10.39
C HIS A 168 -13.11 -24.18 8.95
N THR A 169 -14.41 -24.23 8.69
CA THR A 169 -14.98 -24.46 7.35
C THR A 169 -14.64 -23.30 6.41
N LEU A 170 -14.80 -22.07 6.90
CA LEU A 170 -14.42 -20.86 6.19
C LEU A 170 -12.91 -20.81 5.91
N TYR A 171 -12.09 -21.15 6.91
CA TYR A 171 -10.64 -21.23 6.74
C TYR A 171 -10.26 -22.27 5.69
N ARG A 172 -10.81 -23.48 5.76
CA ARG A 172 -10.55 -24.52 4.74
C ARG A 172 -10.90 -24.02 3.34
N LYS A 173 -12.14 -23.56 3.13
CA LYS A 173 -12.60 -23.04 1.84
C LYS A 173 -11.75 -21.87 1.33
N ALA A 174 -11.26 -21.01 2.22
CA ALA A 174 -10.43 -19.87 1.89
C ALA A 174 -9.07 -20.22 1.27
N HIS A 175 -8.60 -21.44 1.48
CA HIS A 175 -7.28 -21.91 1.06
C HIS A 175 -7.34 -23.02 0.00
N LEU A 176 -8.54 -23.43 -0.42
CA LEU A 176 -8.76 -24.37 -1.52
C LEU A 176 -8.92 -23.63 -2.85
N ASP A 177 -8.64 -24.32 -3.95
CA ASP A 177 -8.96 -23.89 -5.30
C ASP A 177 -10.42 -24.18 -5.66
N LYS A 178 -10.83 -23.79 -6.87
CA LYS A 178 -12.19 -24.04 -7.38
C LYS A 178 -12.54 -25.53 -7.47
N THR A 179 -11.53 -26.40 -7.56
CA THR A 179 -11.70 -27.87 -7.58
C THR A 179 -11.69 -28.49 -6.19
N GLY A 180 -11.49 -27.70 -5.14
CA GLY A 180 -11.41 -28.16 -3.75
C GLY A 180 -10.04 -28.68 -3.33
N ASN A 181 -8.98 -28.41 -4.10
CA ASN A 181 -7.61 -28.85 -3.81
C ASN A 181 -6.73 -27.68 -3.36
N THR A 182 -5.63 -28.00 -2.66
CA THR A 182 -4.52 -27.07 -2.43
C THR A 182 -3.21 -27.75 -2.75
N ASN A 183 -2.31 -27.02 -3.41
CA ASN A 183 -0.95 -27.45 -3.71
C ASN A 183 0.02 -27.15 -2.57
N ASN A 184 -0.45 -26.49 -1.51
CA ASN A 184 0.37 -26.18 -0.34
C ASN A 184 0.19 -27.27 0.72
N GLU A 185 1.25 -28.04 0.95
CA GLU A 185 1.28 -29.16 1.90
C GLU A 185 0.99 -28.73 3.34
N LYS A 186 1.63 -27.64 3.80
CA LYS A 186 1.43 -27.09 5.15
C LYS A 186 -0.01 -26.62 5.38
N ALA A 187 -0.67 -26.08 4.36
CA ALA A 187 -2.09 -25.76 4.42
C ALA A 187 -2.95 -27.04 4.58
N ARG A 188 -2.58 -28.15 3.92
CA ARG A 188 -3.27 -29.45 4.08
C ARG A 188 -3.10 -30.00 5.48
N GLU A 189 -1.88 -30.01 6.01
CA GLU A 189 -1.58 -30.46 7.37
C GLU A 189 -2.41 -29.66 8.39
N ASN A 190 -2.42 -28.34 8.27
CA ASN A 190 -3.23 -27.47 9.11
C ASN A 190 -4.72 -27.82 9.02
N PHE A 191 -5.26 -28.15 7.85
CA PHE A 191 -6.65 -28.59 7.74
C PHE A 191 -6.90 -29.91 8.48
N LEU A 192 -5.98 -30.87 8.37
CA LEU A 192 -6.12 -32.17 9.02
C LEU A 192 -6.08 -32.04 10.55
N GLN A 193 -5.17 -31.21 11.07
CA GLN A 193 -5.10 -30.91 12.50
C GLN A 193 -6.37 -30.21 13.00
N ILE A 194 -6.92 -29.26 12.24
CA ILE A 194 -8.15 -28.54 12.61
C ILE A 194 -9.38 -29.48 12.65
N VAL A 195 -9.41 -30.49 11.79
CA VAL A 195 -10.51 -31.50 11.75
C VAL A 195 -10.27 -32.64 12.75
N GLY A 196 -9.13 -32.66 13.44
CA GLY A 196 -8.78 -33.67 14.45
C GLY A 196 -8.44 -35.04 13.84
N LEU A 197 -7.95 -35.06 12.61
CA LEU A 197 -7.56 -36.29 11.89
C LEU A 197 -6.07 -36.65 12.06
N ILE A 198 -5.32 -35.81 12.77
CA ILE A 198 -3.92 -35.96 13.22
C ILE A 198 -3.88 -35.41 14.64
#